data_AF-A0A966YZJ0-F1
#
_entry.id   AF-A0A966YZJ0-F1
#
_cell.length_a   1.000
_cell.length_b   1.000
_cell.length_c   1.000
_cell.angle_alpha   90.00
_cell.angle_beta   90.00
_cell.angle_gamma   90.00
#
_symmetry.space_group_name_H-M   'P 1'
#
loop_
_entity.id
_entity.type
_entity.pdbx_description
1 polymer ?
#
loop_
_entity_poly.entity_id
_entity_poly.type
_entity_poly.pdbx_seq_one_letter_code
_entity_poly.pdbx_strand_id
1 'polypeptide(L)'
;MLKAAIALTALPPLSLYVHFPWCERKCPYCDFNSHQVKDGGFNESRYIEALVTDLQTELPNVWGRRVHTIFIGGGTPSLLSPKGLDDLLS
;
A
#
# COMPACT_ATOMS: atom_id res chain seq x y z
N MET A 1 -24.45 2.45 -31.92
CA MET A 1 -23.18 1.68 -31.88
C MET A 1 -23.14 0.95 -30.54
N LEU A 2 -23.40 -0.35 -30.54
CA LEU A 2 -23.51 -1.17 -29.34
C LEU A 2 -22.10 -1.43 -28.80
N LYS A 3 -21.74 -0.83 -27.65
CA LYS A 3 -20.51 -1.21 -26.93
C LYS A 3 -20.71 -2.64 -26.44
N ALA A 4 -20.05 -3.60 -27.06
CA ALA A 4 -19.97 -4.96 -26.53
C ALA A 4 -19.33 -4.87 -25.13
N ALA A 5 -20.08 -5.27 -24.09
CA ALA A 5 -19.54 -5.38 -22.76
C ALA A 5 -18.53 -6.53 -22.75
N ILE A 6 -17.28 -6.22 -22.38
CA ILE A 6 -16.24 -7.22 -22.20
C ILE A 6 -16.64 -8.07 -20.99
N ALA A 7 -16.99 -9.34 -21.22
CA ALA A 7 -17.21 -10.31 -20.16
C ALA A 7 -15.87 -10.96 -19.81
N LEU A 8 -15.40 -10.76 -18.58
CA LEU A 8 -14.22 -11.44 -18.05
C LEU A 8 -14.59 -12.91 -17.75
N THR A 9 -13.83 -13.85 -18.32
CA THR A 9 -13.99 -15.29 -18.07
C THR A 9 -13.29 -15.75 -16.78
N ALA A 10 -12.44 -14.90 -16.21
CA ALA A 10 -11.74 -15.10 -14.94
C ALA A 10 -11.44 -13.74 -14.29
N LEU A 11 -11.14 -13.74 -12.99
CA LEU A 11 -10.72 -12.53 -12.30
C LEU A 11 -9.37 -12.02 -12.87
N PRO A 12 -9.19 -10.68 -12.99
CA PRO A 12 -7.91 -10.11 -13.41
C PRO A 12 -6.81 -10.45 -12.38
N PRO A 13 -5.52 -10.44 -12.76
CA PRO A 13 -4.40 -10.68 -11.83
C PRO A 13 -4.49 -9.83 -10.56
N LEU A 14 -4.23 -10.43 -9.39
CA LEU A 14 -4.25 -9.72 -8.12
C LEU A 14 -2.97 -8.89 -7.97
N SER A 15 -3.13 -7.63 -7.59
CA SER A 15 -2.04 -6.69 -7.29
C SER A 15 -2.29 -6.04 -5.93
N LEU A 16 -1.23 -5.76 -5.18
CA LEU A 16 -1.30 -5.07 -3.89
C LEU A 16 -0.79 -3.64 -4.02
N TYR A 17 -1.50 -2.69 -3.43
CA TYR A 17 -1.01 -1.33 -3.21
C TYR A 17 -0.88 -1.06 -1.72
N VAL A 18 0.34 -0.77 -1.27
CA VAL A 18 0.63 -0.40 0.13
C VAL A 18 0.79 1.10 0.20
N HIS A 19 -0.10 1.73 0.96
CA HIS A 19 -0.11 3.18 1.11
C HIS A 19 0.76 3.63 2.27
N PHE A 20 1.82 4.37 1.99
CA PHE A 20 2.72 5.02 2.95
C PHE A 20 2.32 6.49 3.16
N PRO A 21 1.79 6.89 4.32
CA PRO A 21 1.15 8.20 4.50
C PRO A 21 2.10 9.33 4.90
N TRP A 22 3.43 9.13 4.95
CA TRP A 22 4.36 10.16 5.42
C TRP A 22 5.25 10.72 4.31
N CYS A 23 5.48 12.03 4.32
CA CYS A 23 6.43 12.74 3.48
C CYS A 23 7.52 13.38 4.35
N GLU A 24 8.76 13.47 3.84
CA GLU A 24 9.81 14.27 4.50
C GLU A 24 9.37 15.73 4.57
N ARG A 25 8.75 16.21 3.49
CA ARG A 25 8.10 17.52 3.40
C ARG A 25 6.85 17.39 2.54
N LYS A 26 5.73 17.94 3.02
CA LYS A 26 4.48 17.96 2.24
C LYS A 26 4.55 19.10 1.22
N CYS A 27 4.47 18.78 -0.07
CA CYS A 27 4.46 19.79 -1.13
C CYS A 27 3.11 20.54 -1.15
N PRO A 28 3.09 21.85 -1.42
CA PRO A 28 1.86 22.65 -1.39
C PRO A 28 0.85 22.27 -2.47
N TYR A 29 1.30 21.60 -3.53
CA TYR A 29 0.46 21.10 -4.63
C TYR A 29 0.02 19.64 -4.44
N CYS A 30 0.52 18.93 -3.43
CA CYS A 30 0.32 17.49 -3.31
C CYS A 30 -1.05 17.18 -2.68
N ASP A 31 -1.92 16.55 -3.47
CA ASP A 31 -3.27 16.12 -3.10
C ASP A 31 -3.35 14.68 -2.59
N PHE A 32 -2.25 13.91 -2.65
CA PHE A 32 -2.20 12.59 -2.04
C PHE A 32 -2.52 12.66 -0.55
N ASN A 33 -3.20 11.62 -0.03
CA ASN A 33 -3.36 11.46 1.40
C ASN A 33 -1.98 11.21 2.03
N SER A 34 -1.35 12.27 2.52
CA SER A 34 -0.05 12.16 3.17
C SER A 34 0.22 13.35 4.08
N HIS A 35 1.11 13.14 5.03
CA HIS A 35 1.41 14.08 6.10
C HIS A 35 2.92 14.27 6.21
N GLN A 36 3.34 15.49 6.52
CA GLN A 36 4.74 15.71 6.82
C GLN A 36 5.13 15.00 8.11
N VAL A 37 6.30 14.35 8.12
CA VAL A 37 6.91 13.81 9.32
C VAL A 37 7.19 14.96 10.30
N LYS A 38 6.71 14.82 11.53
CA LYS A 38 6.94 15.79 12.62
C LYS A 38 8.23 15.43 13.36
N ASP A 39 8.71 16.32 14.24
CA ASP A 39 9.98 16.15 14.97
C ASP A 39 10.09 14.82 15.76
N GLY A 40 8.97 14.20 16.13
CA GLY A 40 8.92 12.89 16.78
C GLY A 40 8.98 11.68 15.83
N GLY A 41 9.13 11.89 14.52
CA GLY A 41 9.12 10.81 13.53
C GLY A 41 7.74 10.19 13.33
N PHE A 42 7.73 8.95 12.87
CA PHE A 42 6.56 8.07 12.83
C PHE A 42 6.92 6.72 13.45
N ASN A 43 5.95 6.05 14.06
CA ASN A 43 6.15 4.72 14.63
C ASN A 43 6.03 3.67 13.51
N GLU A 44 7.17 3.34 12.90
CA GLU A 44 7.28 2.39 11.79
C GLU A 44 6.73 1.00 12.14
N SER A 45 7.11 0.44 13.29
CA SER A 45 6.65 -0.89 13.73
C SER A 45 5.13 -0.95 13.89
N ARG A 46 4.54 0.07 14.53
CA ARG A 46 3.08 0.15 14.68
C ARG A 46 2.37 0.28 13.33
N TYR A 47 2.98 0.99 12.37
CA TYR A 47 2.42 1.12 11.03
C TYR A 47 2.43 -0.22 10.29
N ILE A 48 3.55 -0.95 10.31
CA ILE A 48 3.67 -2.27 9.67
C ILE A 48 2.70 -3.27 10.33
N GLU A 49 2.60 -3.30 11.66
CA GLU A 49 1.64 -4.15 12.38
C GLU A 49 0.19 -3.86 11.97
N ALA A 50 -0.17 -2.58 11.80
CA ALA A 50 -1.49 -2.19 11.33
C ALA A 50 -1.75 -2.66 9.88
N LEU A 51 -0.78 -2.56 8.98
CA LEU A 51 -0.89 -3.08 7.61
C LEU A 51 -1.08 -4.60 7.58
N VAL A 52 -0.33 -5.34 8.41
CA VAL A 52 -0.46 -6.80 8.49
C VAL A 52 -1.84 -7.20 9.01
N THR A 53 -2.34 -6.49 10.03
CA THR A 53 -3.67 -6.72 10.60
C THR A 53 -4.79 -6.43 9.57
N ASP A 54 -4.65 -5.35 8.81
CA ASP A 54 -5.56 -5.01 7.71
C ASP A 54 -5.56 -6.11 6.63
N LEU A 55 -4.37 -6.53 6.19
CA LEU A 55 -4.23 -7.61 5.23
C LEU A 55 -4.86 -8.92 5.73
N GLN A 56 -4.63 -9.29 6.99
CA GLN A 56 -5.22 -10.48 7.62
C GLN A 56 -6.75 -10.46 7.61
N THR A 57 -7.33 -9.27 7.77
CA THR A 57 -8.79 -9.09 7.72
C THR A 57 -9.34 -9.29 6.30
N GLU A 58 -8.55 -8.94 5.27
CA GLU A 58 -8.92 -9.08 3.86
C GLU A 58 -8.59 -10.46 3.26
N LEU A 59 -7.78 -11.27 3.95
CA LEU A 59 -7.39 -12.61 3.49
C LEU A 59 -8.56 -13.49 3.03
N PRO A 60 -9.72 -13.55 3.72
CA PRO A 60 -10.88 -14.34 3.26
C PRO A 60 -11.41 -13.94 1.87
N ASN A 61 -11.24 -12.68 1.47
CA ASN A 61 -11.75 -12.16 0.19
C ASN A 61 -10.84 -12.50 -1.00
N VAL A 62 -9.56 -12.80 -0.74
CA VAL A 62 -8.54 -13.01 -1.78
C VAL A 62 -7.75 -14.30 -1.62
N TRP A 63 -8.12 -15.16 -0.66
CA TRP A 63 -7.39 -16.37 -0.33
C TRP A 63 -7.15 -17.27 -1.55
N GLY A 64 -5.95 -17.85 -1.63
CA GLY A 64 -5.56 -18.74 -2.74
C GLY A 64 -5.23 -18.02 -4.05
N ARG A 65 -5.33 -16.69 -4.11
CA ARG A 65 -4.92 -15.90 -5.29
C ARG A 65 -3.46 -15.46 -5.17
N ARG A 66 -2.69 -15.65 -6.24
CA ARG A 66 -1.30 -15.17 -6.32
C ARG A 66 -1.27 -13.66 -6.50
N VAL A 67 -0.50 -12.95 -5.68
CA VAL A 67 -0.14 -11.55 -5.92
C VAL A 67 0.93 -11.48 -7.00
N HIS A 68 0.67 -10.71 -8.06
CA HIS A 68 1.57 -10.57 -9.20
C HIS A 68 2.51 -9.37 -9.06
N THR A 69 2.04 -8.30 -8.46
CA THR A 69 2.78 -7.04 -8.30
C THR A 69 2.42 -6.38 -6.98
N ILE A 70 3.42 -5.76 -6.35
CA ILE A 70 3.26 -4.93 -5.16
C ILE A 70 3.72 -3.52 -5.53
N PHE A 71 2.86 -2.53 -5.28
CA PHE A 71 3.16 -1.12 -5.44
C PHE A 71 3.18 -0.47 -4.06
N ILE A 72 4.27 0.22 -3.71
CA ILE A 72 4.38 0.98 -2.46
C ILE A 72 4.41 2.45 -2.84
N GLY A 73 3.42 3.22 -2.39
CA GLY A 73 3.22 4.61 -2.82
C GLY A 73 2.51 5.47 -1.78
N GLY A 74 2.25 6.73 -2.11
CA GLY A 74 1.63 7.71 -1.21
C GLY A 74 2.54 8.90 -1.00
N GLY A 75 3.06 9.06 0.23
CA GLY A 75 4.04 10.08 0.56
C GLY A 75 5.42 9.75 0.00
N THR A 76 6.37 9.44 0.87
CA THR A 76 7.77 9.17 0.52
C THR A 76 8.16 7.80 1.04
N PRO A 77 7.77 6.68 0.37
CA PRO A 77 8.06 5.32 0.84
C PRO A 77 9.53 5.05 1.14
N SER A 78 10.45 5.77 0.49
CA SER A 78 11.90 5.69 0.75
C SER A 78 12.31 6.18 2.16
N LEU A 79 11.36 6.68 2.97
CA LEU A 79 11.59 6.95 4.39
C LEU A 79 11.48 5.71 5.28
N LEU A 80 10.94 4.60 4.78
CA LEU A 80 11.01 3.32 5.49
C LEU A 80 12.46 2.95 5.72
N SER A 81 12.78 2.52 6.94
CA SER A 81 14.10 1.99 7.23
C SER A 81 14.32 0.68 6.44
N PRO A 82 15.57 0.30 6.13
CA PRO A 82 15.86 -0.99 5.51
C PRO A 82 15.28 -2.17 6.29
N LYS A 83 15.30 -2.08 7.63
CA LYS A 83 14.68 -3.08 8.50
C LYS A 83 13.16 -3.10 8.38
N GLY A 84 12.50 -1.94 8.35
CA GLY A 84 11.05 -1.87 8.20
C GLY A 84 10.58 -2.36 6.83
N LEU A 85 11.37 -2.14 5.77
CA LEU A 85 11.09 -2.71 4.46
C LEU A 85 11.24 -4.23 4.46
N ASP A 86 12.26 -4.76 5.13
CA ASP A 86 12.43 -6.21 5.32
C ASP A 86 11.25 -6.81 6.10
N ASP A 87 10.89 -6.20 7.23
CA ASP A 87 9.74 -6.61 8.07
C ASP A 87 8.40 -6.54 7.30
N LEU A 88 8.26 -5.62 6.34
CA LEU A 88 7.06 -5.50 5.48
C LEU A 88 6.99 -6.60 4.41
N LEU A 89 8.13 -7.10 3.94
CA LEU A 89 8.23 -8.02 2.79
C LEU A 89 8.49 -9.49 3.19
N SER A 90 8.77 -9.76 4.46
CA SER A 90 8.98 -11.10 5.02
C SER A 90 7.68 -11.90 5.16
#